data_AF-A0A7W2U5N4-F1
#
_entry.id   AF-A0A7W2U5N4-F1
#
_cell.length_a   1.000
_cell.length_b   1.000
_cell.length_c   1.000
_cell.angle_alpha   90.00
_cell.angle_beta   90.00
_cell.angle_gamma   90.00
#
_symmetry.space_group_name_H-M   'P 1'
#
loop_
_entity.id
_entity.type
_entity.pdbx_description
1 polymer ?
#
loop_
_entity_poly.entity_id
_entity_poly.type
_entity_poly.pdbx_seq_one_letter_code
_entity_poly.pdbx_strand_id
1 'polypeptide(L)'
;SKYIVREIVSFFKNLGPIGLKKSLINELANISIDGLKVNSTYQKSSLCSFLIMENTLVPLDYDLISNMKVKSIYIDAINLGKDRGSFTSPEFVKNCNSYLSVEQVSDAKSSRTLFVRSFFELQDYSWRIKNGLSVLPICGRRLLIKKSDVDDITTPGNVPKTFWNRLLCEWSNESWVLMSIGNVPKIDLDLEKITSELNKTHSFGFVCCYLKWSEMDEKKEHSIFSEAWLNENDQLSFVENA
;
A
#
# COMPACT_ATOMS: atom_id res chain seq x y z
N SER A 1 3.38 13.31 -21.16
CA SER A 1 3.53 11.96 -20.61
C SER A 1 4.93 11.40 -20.89
N LYS A 2 5.36 11.26 -22.16
CA LYS A 2 6.65 10.62 -22.52
C LYS A 2 7.89 11.18 -21.80
N TYR A 3 8.03 12.50 -21.68
CA TYR A 3 9.16 13.12 -20.97
C TYR A 3 9.23 12.67 -19.49
N ILE A 4 8.13 12.80 -18.75
CA ILE A 4 8.04 12.38 -17.34
C ILE A 4 8.32 10.88 -17.22
N VAL A 5 7.77 10.05 -18.11
CA VAL A 5 8.03 8.60 -18.10
C VAL A 5 9.52 8.30 -18.28
N ARG A 6 10.20 8.96 -19.23
CA ARG A 6 11.66 8.79 -19.42
C ARG A 6 12.44 9.16 -18.16
N GLU A 7 12.05 10.23 -17.48
CA GLU A 7 12.67 10.62 -16.21
C GLU A 7 12.44 9.57 -15.13
N ILE A 8 11.24 9.00 -15.02
CA ILE A 8 10.94 7.94 -14.04
C ILE A 8 11.75 6.68 -14.35
N VAL A 9 11.75 6.22 -15.60
CA VAL A 9 12.50 5.03 -16.02
C VAL A 9 13.99 5.23 -15.78
N SER A 10 14.53 6.40 -16.13
CA SER A 10 15.93 6.75 -15.88
C SER A 10 16.25 6.78 -14.39
N PHE A 11 15.39 7.41 -13.57
CA PHE A 11 15.55 7.42 -12.12
C PHE A 11 15.58 5.99 -11.57
N PHE A 12 14.65 5.14 -11.99
CA PHE A 12 14.62 3.74 -11.56
C PHE A 12 15.84 2.96 -11.99
N LYS A 13 16.29 3.04 -13.25
CA LYS A 13 17.52 2.36 -13.69
C LYS A 13 18.77 2.76 -12.92
N ASN A 14 18.77 3.94 -12.28
CA ASN A 14 19.85 4.41 -11.43
C ASN A 14 19.66 4.07 -9.94
N LEU A 15 18.49 3.57 -9.53
CA LEU A 15 18.33 2.93 -8.23
C LEU A 15 19.16 1.64 -8.25
N GLY A 16 19.95 1.38 -7.22
CA GLY A 16 20.63 0.09 -7.08
C GLY A 16 19.63 -1.09 -6.97
N PRO A 17 20.06 -2.26 -6.46
CA PRO A 17 19.21 -3.45 -6.40
C PRO A 17 17.86 -3.16 -5.75
N ILE A 18 16.78 -3.48 -6.48
CA ILE A 18 15.41 -3.28 -6.02
C ILE A 18 15.06 -4.37 -5.02
N GLY A 19 14.46 -3.98 -3.91
CA GLY A 19 13.99 -4.87 -2.87
C GLY A 19 13.34 -4.09 -1.75
N LEU A 20 12.42 -4.73 -1.02
CA LEU A 20 11.70 -4.08 0.09
C LEU A 20 12.65 -3.80 1.26
N LYS A 21 13.20 -2.58 1.28
CA LYS A 21 14.12 -2.09 2.31
C LYS A 21 13.93 -0.59 2.52
N LYS A 22 14.32 -0.12 3.72
CA LYS A 22 14.22 1.29 4.12
C LYS A 22 14.81 2.26 3.09
N SER A 23 15.98 1.94 2.54
CA SER A 23 16.67 2.84 1.61
C SER A 23 15.85 3.06 0.33
N LEU A 24 15.29 1.99 -0.25
CA LEU A 24 14.46 2.11 -1.44
C LEU A 24 13.18 2.89 -1.14
N ILE A 25 12.50 2.60 -0.03
CA ILE A 25 11.31 3.34 0.38
C ILE A 25 11.62 4.84 0.52
N ASN A 26 12.77 5.18 1.10
CA ASN A 26 13.21 6.56 1.25
C ASN A 26 13.52 7.25 -0.09
N GLU A 27 14.12 6.55 -1.06
CA GLU A 27 14.33 7.10 -2.41
C GLU A 27 13.00 7.38 -3.12
N LEU A 28 12.05 6.45 -3.03
CA LEU A 28 10.72 6.61 -3.65
C LEU A 28 9.92 7.74 -3.01
N ALA A 29 10.05 7.92 -1.70
CA ALA A 29 9.43 8.99 -0.94
C ALA A 29 9.94 10.39 -1.32
N ASN A 30 11.22 10.48 -1.67
CA ASN A 30 11.92 11.73 -1.96
C ASN A 30 12.21 11.91 -3.46
N ILE A 31 11.37 11.32 -4.32
CA ILE A 31 11.56 11.38 -5.77
C ILE A 31 11.63 12.84 -6.26
N SER A 32 12.72 13.16 -6.96
CA SER A 32 13.03 14.54 -7.37
C SER A 32 12.42 14.94 -8.71
N ILE A 33 11.54 14.10 -9.28
CA ILE A 33 10.89 14.30 -10.58
C ILE A 33 9.70 15.25 -10.44
N ASP A 34 9.69 16.31 -11.25
CA ASP A 34 8.61 17.28 -11.28
C ASP A 34 7.31 16.64 -11.79
N GLY A 35 6.19 16.92 -11.11
CA GLY A 35 4.90 16.27 -11.35
C GLY A 35 4.65 15.01 -10.51
N LEU A 36 5.68 14.44 -9.85
CA LEU A 36 5.54 13.40 -8.84
C LEU A 36 5.75 13.92 -7.40
N LYS A 37 6.32 15.12 -7.25
CA LYS A 37 6.41 15.81 -5.97
C LYS A 37 5.00 16.08 -5.43
N VAL A 38 4.68 15.51 -4.27
CA VAL A 38 3.42 15.76 -3.56
C VAL A 38 3.50 17.15 -2.93
N ASN A 39 3.14 18.19 -3.69
CA ASN A 39 3.11 19.58 -3.24
C ASN A 39 1.84 19.89 -2.43
N SER A 40 1.54 19.11 -1.39
CA SER A 40 0.40 19.40 -0.54
C SER A 40 0.81 19.53 0.92
N THR A 41 0.66 20.74 1.43
CA THR A 41 0.71 21.06 2.87
C THR A 41 -0.48 20.48 3.65
N TYR A 42 -1.44 19.83 2.97
CA TYR A 42 -2.72 19.41 3.54
C TYR A 42 -3.01 17.89 3.51
N GLN A 43 -2.34 17.08 2.68
CA GLN A 43 -2.44 15.62 2.75
C GLN A 43 -1.34 15.07 3.66
N LYS A 44 -1.71 14.79 4.91
CA LYS A 44 -0.80 14.28 5.97
C LYS A 44 -0.30 12.85 5.77
N SER A 45 -0.68 12.18 4.69
CA SER A 45 -0.22 10.82 4.39
C SER A 45 -0.11 10.64 2.88
N SER A 46 1.11 10.58 2.37
CA SER A 46 1.40 10.35 0.96
C SER A 46 1.46 8.85 0.71
N LEU A 47 0.54 8.34 -0.11
CA LEU A 47 0.65 6.98 -0.66
C LEU A 47 1.74 7.00 -1.73
N CYS A 48 2.67 6.05 -1.68
CA CYS A 48 3.69 5.90 -2.71
C CYS A 48 3.04 5.71 -4.09
N SER A 49 3.56 6.42 -5.09
CA SER A 49 3.13 6.30 -6.49
C SER A 49 3.62 5.03 -7.18
N PHE A 50 4.39 4.19 -6.49
CA PHE A 50 5.03 3.00 -7.05
C PHE A 50 4.90 1.81 -6.11
N LEU A 51 4.48 0.69 -6.69
CA LEU A 51 4.40 -0.62 -6.06
C LEU A 51 5.77 -1.29 -6.13
N ILE A 52 6.27 -1.73 -4.97
CA ILE A 52 7.49 -2.54 -4.87
C ILE A 52 7.06 -4.00 -4.95
N MET A 53 7.54 -4.74 -5.95
CA MET A 53 7.23 -6.15 -6.15
C MET A 53 8.53 -6.94 -6.33
N GLU A 54 8.95 -7.67 -5.30
CA GLU A 54 10.23 -8.41 -5.29
C GLU A 54 11.40 -7.52 -5.76
N ASN A 55 11.87 -7.72 -7.00
CA ASN A 55 12.98 -7.00 -7.62
C ASN A 55 12.53 -5.97 -8.67
N THR A 56 11.24 -5.59 -8.65
CA THR A 56 10.63 -4.71 -9.65
C THR A 56 9.87 -3.55 -9.03
N LEU A 57 9.80 -2.44 -9.79
CA LEU A 57 9.00 -1.26 -9.47
C LEU A 57 7.94 -1.06 -10.53
N VAL A 58 6.69 -0.95 -10.09
CA VAL A 58 5.51 -0.79 -10.96
C VAL A 58 4.83 0.54 -10.62
N PRO A 59 4.55 1.42 -11.59
CA PRO A 59 3.72 2.58 -11.33
C PRO A 59 2.34 2.18 -10.83
N LEU A 60 1.78 2.98 -9.92
CA LEU A 60 0.42 2.82 -9.42
C LEU A 60 -0.60 3.30 -10.48
N ASP A 61 -0.64 2.59 -11.59
CA ASP A 61 -1.55 2.78 -12.73
C ASP A 61 -2.38 1.50 -12.93
N TYR A 62 -3.67 1.65 -13.20
CA TYR A 62 -4.59 0.53 -13.32
C TYR A 62 -4.19 -0.44 -14.42
N ASP A 63 -3.82 0.05 -15.60
CA ASP A 63 -3.53 -0.79 -16.76
C ASP A 63 -2.24 -1.58 -16.54
N LEU A 64 -1.21 -0.94 -15.98
CA LEU A 64 0.07 -1.59 -15.67
C LEU A 64 -0.09 -2.65 -14.57
N ILE A 65 -0.87 -2.37 -13.52
CA ILE A 65 -1.17 -3.34 -12.45
C ILE A 65 -2.05 -4.49 -12.96
N SER A 66 -3.03 -4.20 -13.81
CA SER A 66 -3.90 -5.19 -14.44
C SER A 66 -3.09 -6.14 -15.33
N ASN A 67 -2.15 -5.62 -16.13
CA ASN A 67 -1.26 -6.42 -16.97
C ASN A 67 -0.45 -7.43 -16.15
N MET A 68 -0.01 -7.04 -14.95
CA MET A 68 0.72 -7.92 -14.03
C MET A 68 -0.17 -8.87 -13.23
N LYS A 69 -1.51 -8.74 -13.33
CA LYS A 69 -2.50 -9.55 -12.61
C LYS A 69 -2.19 -9.65 -11.10
N VAL A 70 -1.79 -8.52 -10.51
CA VAL A 70 -1.43 -8.42 -9.08
C VAL A 70 -2.59 -8.93 -8.22
N LYS A 71 -2.36 -9.90 -7.33
CA LYS A 71 -3.43 -10.56 -6.56
C LYS A 71 -3.72 -9.91 -5.22
N SER A 72 -2.72 -9.29 -4.63
CA SER A 72 -2.81 -8.58 -3.35
C SER A 72 -1.96 -7.32 -3.39
N ILE A 73 -2.20 -6.36 -2.52
CA ILE A 73 -1.33 -5.21 -2.26
C ILE A 73 -1.30 -4.97 -0.76
N TYR A 74 -0.11 -5.01 -0.17
CA TYR A 74 0.14 -4.64 1.22
C TYR A 74 0.44 -3.14 1.29
N ILE A 75 -0.39 -2.43 2.05
CA ILE A 75 -0.32 -0.99 2.27
C ILE A 75 0.14 -0.79 3.71
N ASP A 76 1.37 -0.32 3.87
CA ASP A 76 2.06 -0.24 5.15
C ASP A 76 2.01 1.19 5.71
N ALA A 77 1.60 1.31 6.97
CA ALA A 77 1.61 2.58 7.70
C ALA A 77 3.01 2.83 8.26
N ILE A 78 3.79 3.71 7.61
CA ILE A 78 5.20 3.87 7.94
C ILE A 78 5.56 5.21 8.56
N ASN A 79 6.66 5.19 9.30
CA ASN A 79 7.36 6.36 9.80
C ASN A 79 8.88 6.15 9.67
N LEU A 80 9.46 6.56 8.53
CA LEU A 80 10.89 6.35 8.24
C LEU A 80 11.81 6.99 9.28
N GLY A 81 11.44 8.17 9.79
CA GLY A 81 12.21 8.91 10.81
C GLY A 81 12.28 8.19 12.16
N LYS A 82 11.28 7.35 12.48
CA LYS A 82 11.26 6.52 13.70
C LYS A 82 11.57 5.04 13.44
N ASP A 83 11.95 4.70 12.20
CA ASP A 83 12.16 3.31 11.75
C ASP A 83 10.97 2.38 12.04
N ARG A 84 9.76 2.84 11.70
CA ARG A 84 8.51 2.09 11.94
C ARG A 84 7.83 1.75 10.62
N GLY A 85 7.29 0.55 10.55
CA GLY A 85 6.63 -0.02 9.38
C GLY A 85 6.81 -1.52 9.34
N SER A 86 5.93 -2.19 8.64
CA SER A 86 5.97 -3.63 8.37
C SER A 86 7.19 -4.06 7.58
N PHE A 87 7.79 -3.16 6.78
CA PHE A 87 9.10 -3.40 6.14
C PHE A 87 10.24 -3.72 7.13
N THR A 88 10.06 -3.45 8.43
CA THR A 88 11.04 -3.79 9.48
C THR A 88 10.95 -5.23 9.98
N SER A 89 9.91 -5.97 9.60
CA SER A 89 9.73 -7.38 9.94
C SER A 89 10.29 -8.28 8.84
N PRO A 90 11.37 -9.05 9.07
CA PRO A 90 11.88 -10.00 8.09
C PRO A 90 10.85 -11.02 7.64
N GLU A 91 9.98 -11.48 8.56
CA GLU A 91 8.91 -12.41 8.20
C GLU A 91 7.86 -11.77 7.28
N PHE A 92 7.50 -10.51 7.53
CA PHE A 92 6.62 -9.77 6.62
C PHE A 92 7.27 -9.58 5.25
N VAL A 93 8.52 -9.10 5.21
CA VAL A 93 9.24 -8.82 3.96
C VAL A 93 9.34 -10.07 3.08
N LYS A 94 9.62 -11.23 3.69
CA LYS A 94 9.69 -12.51 2.98
C LYS A 94 8.38 -12.92 2.29
N ASN A 95 7.23 -12.58 2.87
CA ASN A 95 5.91 -12.99 2.39
C ASN A 95 5.13 -11.85 1.68
N CYS A 96 5.77 -10.70 1.47
CA CYS A 96 5.14 -9.52 0.90
C CYS A 96 5.44 -9.42 -0.61
N ASN A 97 4.51 -9.86 -1.44
CA ASN A 97 4.70 -9.90 -2.90
C ASN A 97 4.54 -8.52 -3.58
N SER A 98 3.92 -7.56 -2.91
CA SER A 98 3.47 -6.31 -3.52
C SER A 98 3.21 -5.27 -2.43
N TYR A 99 4.07 -4.26 -2.36
CA TYR A 99 4.14 -3.34 -1.23
C TYR A 99 3.95 -1.88 -1.66
N LEU A 100 3.12 -1.15 -0.90
CA LEU A 100 2.98 0.29 -0.96
C LEU A 100 3.22 0.88 0.43
N SER A 101 4.05 1.91 0.52
CA SER A 101 4.16 2.71 1.72
C SER A 101 3.13 3.83 1.76
N VAL A 102 2.60 4.09 2.95
CA VAL A 102 1.90 5.32 3.29
C VAL A 102 2.73 6.04 4.33
N GLU A 103 3.33 7.15 3.92
CA GLU A 103 4.27 7.86 4.77
C GLU A 103 3.60 8.70 5.86
N GLN A 104 4.40 9.00 6.89
CA GLN A 104 4.08 9.95 7.95
C GLN A 104 2.87 9.54 8.81
N VAL A 105 2.59 8.24 8.90
CA VAL A 105 1.67 7.74 9.91
C VAL A 105 2.34 7.91 11.29
N SER A 106 1.70 8.69 12.15
CA SER A 106 2.23 9.09 13.45
C SER A 106 1.43 8.44 14.58
N ASP A 107 1.93 8.60 15.81
CA ASP A 107 1.25 8.14 17.03
C ASP A 107 -0.06 8.91 17.30
N ALA A 108 -0.30 10.02 16.59
CA ALA A 108 -1.50 10.81 16.75
C ALA A 108 -2.74 10.03 16.28
N LYS A 109 -3.75 9.96 17.16
CA LYS A 109 -5.07 9.37 16.88
C LYS A 109 -5.62 9.75 15.51
N SER A 110 -5.60 11.04 15.16
CA SER A 110 -6.11 11.52 13.87
C SER A 110 -5.37 10.96 12.65
N SER A 111 -4.04 10.74 12.76
CA SER A 111 -3.21 10.16 11.70
C SER A 111 -3.54 8.67 11.51
N ARG A 112 -3.64 7.92 12.60
CA ARG A 112 -4.00 6.49 12.60
C ARG A 112 -5.44 6.26 12.12
N THR A 113 -6.37 7.08 12.59
CA THR A 113 -7.75 7.13 12.08
C THR A 113 -7.73 7.37 10.57
N LEU A 114 -7.03 8.41 10.08
CA LEU A 114 -7.00 8.73 8.66
C LEU A 114 -6.48 7.57 7.81
N PHE A 115 -5.44 6.87 8.26
CA PHE A 115 -4.93 5.68 7.57
C PHE A 115 -6.00 4.59 7.46
N VAL A 116 -6.60 4.19 8.58
CA VAL A 116 -7.65 3.15 8.59
C VAL A 116 -8.83 3.56 7.72
N ARG A 117 -9.25 4.82 7.80
CA ARG A 117 -10.37 5.34 7.00
C ARG A 117 -10.09 5.39 5.51
N SER A 118 -8.84 5.71 5.12
CA SER A 118 -8.45 5.89 3.71
C SER A 118 -8.19 4.57 2.99
N PHE A 119 -7.69 3.56 3.69
CA PHE A 119 -7.21 2.32 3.06
C PHE A 119 -8.01 1.07 3.44
N PHE A 120 -8.69 1.07 4.59
CA PHE A 120 -9.48 -0.08 5.05
C PHE A 120 -10.99 0.17 5.07
N GLU A 121 -11.46 1.30 5.61
CA GLU A 121 -12.88 1.67 5.77
C GLU A 121 -13.53 2.19 4.49
N LEU A 122 -13.31 1.55 3.33
CA LEU A 122 -13.89 2.07 2.10
C LEU A 122 -15.42 1.92 2.09
N GLN A 123 -16.09 3.05 2.33
CA GLN A 123 -17.51 3.27 2.10
C GLN A 123 -17.73 3.45 0.59
N ASP A 124 -18.77 2.82 0.07
CA ASP A 124 -19.25 3.03 -1.30
C ASP A 124 -19.45 4.53 -1.57
N TYR A 125 -18.96 4.99 -2.73
CA TYR A 125 -19.41 6.23 -3.39
C TYR A 125 -19.08 7.61 -2.76
N SER A 126 -17.90 7.79 -2.13
CA SER A 126 -17.41 9.12 -1.76
C SER A 126 -16.17 9.54 -2.58
N TRP A 127 -16.46 10.24 -3.68
CA TRP A 127 -15.69 11.17 -4.55
C TRP A 127 -14.51 11.98 -3.97
N ARG A 128 -14.15 11.83 -2.69
CA ARG A 128 -13.18 12.71 -2.00
C ARG A 128 -11.74 12.19 -1.95
N ILE A 129 -11.50 10.89 -2.17
CA ILE A 129 -10.14 10.33 -2.17
C ILE A 129 -9.95 9.48 -3.42
N LYS A 130 -9.62 10.13 -4.55
CA LYS A 130 -9.08 9.44 -5.73
C LYS A 130 -7.63 9.08 -5.45
N ASN A 131 -7.38 8.04 -4.66
CA ASN A 131 -6.06 7.40 -4.65
C ASN A 131 -6.00 6.36 -5.77
N GLY A 132 -4.81 6.05 -6.28
CA GLY A 132 -4.63 5.07 -7.36
C GLY A 132 -5.19 3.67 -7.04
N LEU A 133 -5.47 3.39 -5.76
CA LEU A 133 -6.08 2.14 -5.29
C LEU A 133 -7.60 2.08 -5.52
N SER A 134 -8.29 3.22 -5.54
CA SER A 134 -9.76 3.29 -5.62
C SER A 134 -10.33 2.72 -6.93
N VAL A 135 -9.53 2.67 -7.99
CA VAL A 135 -9.92 2.12 -9.29
C VAL A 135 -9.65 0.62 -9.43
N LEU A 136 -8.91 0.02 -8.49
CA LEU A 136 -8.56 -1.40 -8.53
C LEU A 136 -9.76 -2.27 -8.11
N PRO A 137 -9.92 -3.48 -8.67
CA PRO A 137 -11.03 -4.38 -8.37
C PRO A 137 -10.81 -5.11 -7.03
N ILE A 138 -10.83 -4.35 -5.93
CA ILE A 138 -10.62 -4.87 -4.58
C ILE A 138 -11.84 -5.67 -4.14
N CYS A 139 -11.67 -6.98 -3.96
CA CYS A 139 -12.74 -7.90 -3.56
C CYS A 139 -12.78 -8.16 -2.05
N GLY A 140 -11.70 -7.86 -1.33
CA GLY A 140 -11.62 -8.02 0.11
C GLY A 140 -10.41 -7.32 0.70
N ARG A 141 -10.43 -7.11 2.02
CA ARG A 141 -9.36 -6.43 2.77
C ARG A 141 -9.09 -7.12 4.10
N ARG A 142 -7.84 -7.05 4.54
CA ARG A 142 -7.39 -7.37 5.90
C ARG A 142 -6.71 -6.16 6.53
N LEU A 143 -6.89 -5.98 7.83
CA LEU A 143 -6.17 -5.01 8.65
C LEU A 143 -5.53 -5.76 9.82
N LEU A 144 -4.21 -5.76 9.88
CA LEU A 144 -3.46 -6.15 11.07
C LEU A 144 -3.16 -4.90 11.87
N ILE A 145 -3.62 -4.84 13.13
CA ILE A 145 -3.49 -3.66 13.98
C ILE A 145 -3.39 -4.04 15.46
N LYS A 146 -2.74 -3.21 16.26
CA LYS A 146 -2.73 -3.34 17.72
C LYS A 146 -4.11 -3.10 18.31
N LYS A 147 -4.50 -3.92 19.30
CA LYS A 147 -5.77 -3.74 20.03
C LYS A 147 -5.85 -2.39 20.74
N SER A 148 -4.75 -1.93 21.33
CA SER A 148 -4.67 -0.59 21.95
C SER A 148 -5.04 0.53 20.98
N ASP A 149 -4.73 0.35 19.70
CA ASP A 149 -4.97 1.36 18.68
C ASP A 149 -6.41 1.30 18.19
N VAL A 150 -6.99 0.10 18.12
CA VAL A 150 -8.42 -0.10 17.85
C VAL A 150 -9.27 0.62 18.89
N ASP A 151 -8.98 0.40 20.18
CA ASP A 151 -9.74 1.00 21.28
C ASP A 151 -9.70 2.52 21.24
N ASP A 152 -8.56 3.09 20.84
CA ASP A 152 -8.42 4.54 20.68
C ASP A 152 -9.14 5.06 19.42
N ILE A 153 -8.94 4.47 18.25
CA ILE A 153 -9.48 5.05 16.99
C ILE A 153 -10.97 4.75 16.75
N THR A 154 -11.55 3.78 17.44
CA THR A 154 -12.95 3.37 17.24
C THR A 154 -13.91 4.13 18.17
N THR A 155 -13.93 5.46 18.03
CA THR A 155 -14.77 6.39 18.81
C THR A 155 -15.64 7.27 17.92
N PRO A 156 -16.70 7.93 18.45
CA PRO A 156 -17.46 8.91 17.70
C PRO A 156 -16.55 9.95 17.03
N GLY A 157 -16.81 10.26 15.75
CA GLY A 157 -16.00 11.18 14.94
C GLY A 157 -14.73 10.58 14.30
N ASN A 158 -14.36 9.33 14.59
CA ASN A 158 -13.21 8.64 14.02
C ASN A 158 -13.63 7.43 13.16
N VAL A 159 -13.15 6.22 13.46
CA VAL A 159 -13.60 4.98 12.79
C VAL A 159 -14.96 4.59 13.38
N PRO A 160 -16.04 4.48 12.57
CA PRO A 160 -17.36 4.13 13.09
C PRO A 160 -17.39 2.73 13.73
N LYS A 161 -17.91 2.64 14.96
CA LYS A 161 -18.16 1.33 15.61
C LYS A 161 -19.04 0.40 14.77
N THR A 162 -19.98 0.97 14.02
CA THR A 162 -20.85 0.20 13.11
C THR A 162 -20.08 -0.44 11.96
N PHE A 163 -19.03 0.21 11.45
CA PHE A 163 -18.12 -0.41 10.50
C PHE A 163 -17.30 -1.50 11.18
N TRP A 164 -16.71 -1.21 12.34
CA TRP A 164 -15.86 -2.15 13.07
C TRP A 164 -16.60 -3.46 13.42
N ASN A 165 -17.86 -3.36 13.84
CA ASN A 165 -18.69 -4.52 14.20
C ASN A 165 -19.05 -5.41 13.00
N ARG A 166 -18.88 -4.95 11.76
CA ARG A 166 -19.14 -5.75 10.54
C ARG A 166 -17.93 -6.58 10.11
N LEU A 167 -16.79 -6.39 10.76
CA LEU A 167 -15.55 -7.05 10.40
C LEU A 167 -15.49 -8.46 10.99
N LEU A 168 -14.87 -9.39 10.27
CA LEU A 168 -14.56 -10.72 10.77
C LEU A 168 -13.21 -10.67 11.48
N CYS A 169 -13.16 -11.12 12.74
CA CYS A 169 -11.89 -11.38 13.42
C CYS A 169 -11.36 -12.74 12.98
N GLU A 170 -10.27 -12.75 12.20
CA GLU A 170 -9.67 -13.99 11.69
C GLU A 170 -8.59 -14.55 12.61
N TRP A 171 -7.88 -13.66 13.32
CA TRP A 171 -6.83 -14.03 14.24
C TRP A 171 -6.64 -12.95 15.30
N SER A 172 -6.23 -13.35 16.50
CA SER A 172 -5.91 -12.42 17.57
C SER A 172 -4.98 -13.05 18.60
N ASN A 173 -4.07 -12.26 19.15
CA ASN A 173 -3.33 -12.58 20.37
C ASN A 173 -3.56 -11.48 21.43
N GLU A 174 -2.76 -11.43 22.49
CA GLU A 174 -2.94 -10.45 23.57
C GLU A 174 -2.88 -8.99 23.11
N SER A 175 -2.04 -8.66 22.12
CA SER A 175 -1.77 -7.27 21.72
C SER A 175 -2.27 -6.91 20.32
N TRP A 176 -2.51 -7.89 19.46
CA TRP A 176 -2.83 -7.68 18.05
C TRP A 176 -4.11 -8.38 17.63
N VAL A 177 -4.71 -7.85 16.57
CA VAL A 177 -5.89 -8.43 15.92
C VAL A 177 -5.77 -8.30 14.41
N LEU A 178 -6.21 -9.33 13.70
CA LEU A 178 -6.41 -9.33 12.27
C LEU A 178 -7.91 -9.32 11.98
N MET A 179 -8.37 -8.23 11.38
CA MET A 179 -9.76 -8.05 10.97
C MET A 179 -9.88 -8.10 9.45
N SER A 180 -10.99 -8.62 8.94
CA SER A 180 -11.25 -8.61 7.50
C SER A 180 -12.68 -8.27 7.11
N ILE A 181 -12.83 -7.92 5.84
CA ILE A 181 -14.10 -7.64 5.18
C ILE A 181 -14.03 -8.04 3.70
N GLY A 182 -15.11 -8.56 3.16
CA GLY A 182 -15.20 -9.02 1.77
C GLY A 182 -14.58 -10.40 1.55
N ASN A 183 -14.18 -10.69 0.31
CA ASN A 183 -13.61 -11.97 -0.09
C ASN A 183 -12.09 -11.96 0.09
N VAL A 184 -11.60 -12.70 1.09
CA VAL A 184 -10.17 -12.82 1.40
C VAL A 184 -9.74 -14.29 1.34
N PRO A 185 -8.59 -14.62 0.73
CA PRO A 185 -8.08 -16.00 0.68
C PRO A 185 -7.68 -16.46 2.07
N LYS A 186 -7.54 -17.76 2.34
CA LYS A 186 -7.03 -18.25 3.63
C LYS A 186 -5.69 -17.59 3.98
N ILE A 187 -5.51 -17.24 5.25
CA ILE A 187 -4.26 -16.65 5.71
C ILE A 187 -3.12 -17.69 5.68
N ASP A 188 -1.97 -17.24 5.18
CA ASP A 188 -0.73 -18.01 5.09
C ASP A 188 0.44 -17.11 5.52
N LEU A 189 0.35 -16.58 6.74
CA LEU A 189 1.38 -15.73 7.36
C LEU A 189 1.61 -16.20 8.80
N ASP A 190 2.87 -16.22 9.22
CA ASP A 190 3.21 -16.39 10.63
C ASP A 190 2.96 -15.08 11.40
N LEU A 191 1.70 -14.88 11.79
CA LEU A 191 1.25 -13.67 12.46
C LEU A 191 1.88 -13.49 13.85
N GLU A 192 2.20 -14.56 14.56
CA GLU A 192 2.87 -14.45 15.86
C GLU A 192 4.29 -13.89 15.68
N LYS A 193 5.03 -14.41 14.70
CA LYS A 193 6.38 -13.90 14.41
C LYS A 193 6.35 -12.47 13.88
N ILE A 194 5.47 -12.16 12.91
CA ILE A 194 5.31 -10.81 12.38
C ILE A 194 4.99 -9.83 13.52
N THR A 195 3.97 -10.10 14.33
CA THR A 195 3.57 -9.16 15.39
C THR A 195 4.61 -9.00 16.48
N SER A 196 5.39 -10.05 16.81
CA SER A 196 6.55 -9.97 17.69
C SER A 196 7.64 -9.03 17.13
N GLU A 197 7.94 -9.11 15.84
CA GLU A 197 8.89 -8.22 15.16
C GLU A 197 8.37 -6.76 15.11
N LEU A 198 7.09 -6.56 14.74
CA LEU A 198 6.46 -5.24 14.70
C LEU A 198 6.38 -4.56 16.06
N ASN A 199 6.25 -5.33 17.14
CA ASN A 199 6.30 -4.81 18.50
C ASN A 199 7.65 -4.16 18.82
N LYS A 200 8.76 -4.75 18.37
CA LYS A 200 10.13 -4.22 18.60
C LYS A 200 10.31 -2.85 17.98
N THR A 201 9.72 -2.62 16.80
CA THR A 201 9.79 -1.33 16.08
C THR A 201 8.63 -0.41 16.38
N HIS A 202 7.71 -0.82 17.26
CA HIS A 202 6.50 -0.07 17.61
C HIS A 202 5.67 0.31 16.38
N SER A 203 5.68 -0.56 15.36
CA SER A 203 4.93 -0.36 14.13
C SER A 203 3.41 -0.35 14.40
N PHE A 204 2.67 0.38 13.56
CA PHE A 204 1.23 0.52 13.69
C PHE A 204 0.50 -0.74 13.19
N GLY A 205 0.88 -1.20 12.00
CA GLY A 205 0.22 -2.29 11.29
C GLY A 205 0.11 -2.00 9.80
N PHE A 206 -0.62 -2.84 9.07
CA PHE A 206 -0.79 -2.72 7.64
C PHE A 206 -2.17 -3.17 7.18
N VAL A 207 -2.56 -2.72 5.99
CA VAL A 207 -3.74 -3.19 5.27
C VAL A 207 -3.31 -4.08 4.12
N CYS A 208 -3.97 -5.21 3.91
CA CYS A 208 -3.79 -6.03 2.72
C CYS A 208 -5.08 -5.97 1.89
N CYS A 209 -5.00 -5.46 0.66
CA CYS A 209 -6.09 -5.45 -0.30
C CYS A 209 -5.97 -6.64 -1.24
N TYR A 210 -7.03 -7.41 -1.43
CA TYR A 210 -7.09 -8.52 -2.38
C TYR A 210 -7.82 -8.10 -3.64
N LEU A 211 -7.25 -8.41 -4.80
CA LEU A 211 -7.73 -8.02 -6.12
C LEU A 211 -8.32 -9.22 -6.84
N LYS A 212 -9.49 -9.04 -7.46
CA LYS A 212 -10.11 -10.04 -8.33
C LYS A 212 -10.35 -9.44 -9.71
N TRP A 213 -9.43 -9.73 -10.62
CA TRP A 213 -9.54 -9.36 -12.02
C TRP A 213 -10.61 -10.20 -12.73
N SER A 214 -11.38 -9.55 -13.59
CA SER A 214 -12.34 -10.17 -14.49
C SER A 214 -11.82 -10.15 -15.93
N GLU A 215 -12.35 -11.03 -16.79
CA GLU A 215 -12.01 -11.03 -18.23
C GLU A 215 -12.40 -9.72 -18.93
N MET A 216 -13.34 -8.94 -18.37
CA MET A 216 -13.72 -7.63 -18.89
C MET A 216 -12.68 -6.54 -18.62
N ASP A 217 -11.77 -6.76 -17.67
CA ASP A 217 -10.71 -5.80 -17.34
C ASP A 217 -9.59 -5.78 -18.41
N GLU A 218 -9.65 -6.65 -19.43
CA GLU A 218 -8.66 -6.77 -20.52
C GLU A 218 -8.98 -5.92 -21.76
N LYS A 219 -10.20 -5.35 -21.86
CA LYS A 219 -10.69 -4.69 -23.09
C LYS A 219 -10.68 -3.16 -23.06
N LYS A 220 -10.01 -2.53 -22.09
CA LYS A 220 -9.97 -1.06 -22.00
C LYS A 220 -8.79 -0.50 -22.78
N GLU A 221 -9.03 0.63 -23.43
CA GLU A 221 -7.94 1.45 -23.98
C GLU A 221 -7.00 1.84 -22.85
N HIS A 222 -5.71 1.65 -23.09
CA HIS A 222 -4.65 2.03 -22.18
C HIS A 222 -4.72 3.53 -21.84
N SER A 223 -4.43 3.87 -20.59
CA SER A 223 -4.24 5.26 -20.19
C SER A 223 -3.09 5.90 -20.97
N ILE A 224 -3.15 7.22 -21.19
CA ILE A 224 -2.07 8.00 -21.82
C ILE A 224 -0.75 7.81 -21.08
N PHE A 225 -0.80 7.56 -19.77
CA PHE A 225 0.38 7.26 -18.97
C PHE A 225 0.90 5.84 -19.26
N SER A 226 0.04 4.82 -19.24
CA SER A 226 0.47 3.44 -19.49
C SER A 226 0.99 3.24 -20.92
N GLU A 227 0.39 3.90 -21.92
CA GLU A 227 0.91 3.87 -23.28
C GLU A 227 2.32 4.49 -23.37
N ALA A 228 2.51 5.65 -22.73
CA ALA A 228 3.82 6.28 -22.69
C ALA A 228 4.83 5.41 -21.93
N TRP A 229 4.41 4.79 -20.82
CA TRP A 229 5.22 3.86 -20.04
C TRP A 229 5.73 2.71 -20.89
N LEU A 230 4.82 1.94 -21.49
CA LEU A 230 5.16 0.78 -22.31
C LEU A 230 6.07 1.18 -23.48
N ASN A 231 5.83 2.33 -24.12
CA ASN A 231 6.67 2.82 -25.21
C ASN A 231 8.10 3.18 -24.81
N GLU A 232 8.31 3.72 -23.62
CA GLU A 232 9.62 4.20 -23.16
C GLU A 232 10.37 3.15 -22.30
N ASN A 233 9.70 2.05 -21.97
CA ASN A 233 10.19 0.99 -21.09
C ASN A 233 10.09 -0.41 -21.75
N ASP A 234 10.38 -0.50 -23.04
CA ASP A 234 10.51 -1.77 -23.79
C ASP A 234 9.28 -2.70 -23.66
N GLN A 235 8.07 -2.12 -23.61
CA GLN A 235 6.79 -2.80 -23.40
C GLN A 235 6.66 -3.53 -22.05
N LEU A 236 7.55 -3.24 -21.10
CA LEU A 236 7.48 -3.77 -19.74
C LEU A 236 6.59 -2.90 -18.86
N SER A 237 5.71 -3.53 -18.07
CA SER A 237 4.86 -2.83 -17.10
C SER A 237 5.61 -2.39 -15.83
N PHE A 238 6.89 -2.75 -15.72
CA PHE A 238 7.73 -2.55 -14.55
C PHE A 238 9.18 -2.23 -14.94
N VAL A 239 9.96 -1.71 -13.99
CA VAL A 239 11.42 -1.64 -14.10
C VAL A 239 12.02 -2.65 -13.14
N GLU A 240 13.04 -3.40 -13.58
CA GLU A 240 13.85 -4.29 -12.76
C GLU A 240 15.29 -3.78 -12.69
N ASN A 241 15.93 -3.92 -11.54
CA ASN A 241 17.39 -3.78 -11.40
C ASN A 241 17.88 -4.90 -10.48
N ALA A 242 18.73 -5.76 -11.06
CA ALA A 242 19.40 -6.85 -10.37
C ALA A 242 20.54 -6.34 -9.47
#